data_AF-A0A550GEI9-F1
#
_entry.id   AF-A0A550GEI9-F1
#
_cell.length_a   1.000
_cell.length_b   1.000
_cell.length_c   1.000
_cell.angle_alpha   90.00
_cell.angle_beta   90.00
_cell.angle_gamma   90.00
#
_symmetry.space_group_name_H-M   'P 1'
#
loop_
_entity.id
_entity.type
_entity.pdbx_description
1 polymer ?
#
loop_
_entity_poly.entity_id
_entity_poly.type
_entity_poly.pdbx_seq_one_letter_code
_entity_poly.pdbx_strand_id
1 'polypeptide(L)'
;MINMTSNYISRISHYLRYVTVKGKAIWILAFCSFLSGLNAVNAIFLSVTLGIEDTFQPILIGSLIGSIPVYVYLILSVFVTFLFLGATYVSLVTELSNKELLNEINAKVATIENGQKLQQKVLESLQARVFLVDESVNSMRKEVARAFAKQEEDLKQVQANLTKNQSNLAKKIDSDLDAVKGEMSEQMNKQSEEIEKTNTNLANLFSENLAEVKDELAGQLVRLAGTLESQERRARKSEKAILNQEKEIAEIKTKIERVEDEFVPPKPLLTSQCKVEDVRGIGENTGNELREIGIADVGEFVLTDSNVIADKIDMSEKTVEKLQGRAQLAMIPGLKEKDLVLLEEAEVMNRKELASQDPIELGKKINGIARIQFQEKKISEAEIPTIEEVYAWIKAAKA
;
A
#
# COMPACT_ATOMS: atom_id res chain seq x y z
N MET A 1 20.74 -33.23 -8.68
CA MET A 1 20.08 -31.94 -8.33
C MET A 1 20.49 -30.79 -9.26
N ILE A 2 21.77 -30.67 -9.68
CA ILE A 2 22.27 -29.58 -10.54
C ILE A 2 21.69 -29.59 -11.98
N ASN A 3 21.33 -30.76 -12.54
CA ASN A 3 20.72 -30.83 -13.88
C ASN A 3 19.24 -30.41 -13.94
N MET A 4 18.51 -30.38 -12.81
CA MET A 4 17.11 -29.93 -12.80
C MET A 4 17.00 -28.40 -12.77
N THR A 5 17.93 -27.70 -12.11
CA THR A 5 17.92 -26.25 -12.02
C THR A 5 18.32 -25.57 -13.33
N SER A 6 19.27 -26.16 -14.09
CA SER A 6 19.69 -25.64 -15.40
C SER A 6 18.55 -25.65 -16.44
N ASN A 7 17.74 -26.72 -16.46
CA ASN A 7 16.58 -26.81 -17.37
C ASN A 7 15.47 -25.82 -17.03
N TYR A 8 15.31 -25.47 -15.75
CA TYR A 8 14.30 -24.49 -15.31
C TYR A 8 14.69 -23.06 -15.70
N ILE A 9 15.96 -22.70 -15.52
CA ILE A 9 16.48 -21.36 -15.88
C ILE A 9 16.45 -21.14 -17.39
N SER A 10 16.81 -22.15 -18.19
CA SER A 10 16.75 -22.07 -19.65
C SER A 10 15.33 -21.84 -20.17
N ARG A 11 14.33 -22.55 -19.60
CA ARG A 11 12.92 -22.38 -19.96
C ARG A 11 12.38 -21.00 -19.57
N ILE A 12 12.73 -20.50 -18.38
CA ILE A 12 12.33 -19.15 -17.93
C ILE A 12 12.94 -18.06 -18.83
N SER A 13 14.21 -18.19 -19.20
CA SER A 13 14.89 -17.24 -20.09
C SER A 13 14.27 -17.18 -21.48
N HIS A 14 13.97 -18.34 -22.08
CA HIS A 14 13.27 -18.40 -23.37
C HIS A 14 11.86 -17.81 -23.29
N TYR A 15 11.14 -18.06 -22.20
CA TYR A 15 9.80 -17.53 -21.99
C TYR A 15 9.81 -15.99 -21.83
N LEU A 16 10.72 -15.44 -21.02
CA LEU A 16 10.91 -13.99 -20.87
C LEU A 16 11.27 -13.30 -22.19
N ARG A 17 12.13 -13.94 -23.01
CA ARG A 17 12.50 -13.40 -24.33
C ARG A 17 11.34 -13.44 -25.32
N TYR A 18 10.48 -14.46 -25.25
CA TYR A 18 9.33 -14.61 -26.13
C TYR A 18 8.22 -13.61 -25.80
N VAL A 19 7.89 -13.45 -24.51
CA VAL A 19 6.89 -12.50 -24.02
C VAL A 19 7.32 -11.05 -24.34
N THR A 20 8.61 -10.74 -24.25
CA THR A 20 9.11 -9.38 -24.51
C THR A 20 9.08 -8.99 -25.99
N VAL A 21 9.30 -9.92 -26.93
CA VAL A 21 9.28 -9.59 -28.37
C VAL A 21 7.85 -9.37 -28.87
N LYS A 22 6.92 -10.24 -28.48
CA LYS A 22 5.50 -10.12 -28.88
C LYS A 22 4.82 -8.93 -28.23
N GLY A 23 5.08 -8.68 -26.95
CA GLY A 23 4.56 -7.50 -26.25
C GLY A 23 4.99 -6.20 -26.93
N LYS A 24 6.24 -6.11 -27.40
CA LYS A 24 6.73 -4.97 -28.17
C LYS A 24 5.98 -4.79 -29.49
N ALA A 25 5.70 -5.88 -30.21
CA ALA A 25 4.96 -5.81 -31.48
C ALA A 25 3.51 -5.29 -31.28
N ILE A 26 2.81 -5.76 -30.24
CA ILE A 26 1.46 -5.27 -29.90
C ILE A 26 1.49 -3.78 -29.55
N TRP A 27 2.48 -3.35 -28.75
CA TRP A 27 2.64 -1.93 -28.40
C TRP A 27 2.93 -1.04 -29.61
N ILE A 28 3.79 -1.50 -30.53
CA ILE A 28 4.07 -0.78 -31.78
C ILE A 28 2.80 -0.68 -32.64
N LEU A 29 2.03 -1.76 -32.79
CA LEU A 29 0.77 -1.75 -33.53
C LEU A 29 -0.28 -0.83 -32.90
N ALA A 30 -0.40 -0.85 -31.57
CA ALA A 30 -1.30 0.05 -30.84
C ALA A 30 -0.89 1.52 -31.04
N PHE A 31 0.41 1.82 -30.99
CA PHE A 31 0.94 3.16 -31.25
C PHE A 31 0.67 3.62 -32.70
N CYS A 32 0.89 2.74 -33.69
CA CYS A 32 0.54 3.04 -35.09
C CYS A 32 -0.96 3.28 -35.28
N SER A 33 -1.81 2.50 -34.60
CA SER A 33 -3.27 2.70 -34.60
C SER A 33 -3.64 4.07 -34.05
N PHE A 34 -3.00 4.47 -32.95
CA PHE A 34 -3.21 5.78 -32.34
C PHE A 34 -2.79 6.93 -33.27
N LEU A 35 -1.59 6.85 -33.86
CA LEU A 35 -1.12 7.85 -34.84
C LEU A 35 -2.04 7.95 -36.07
N SER A 36 -2.55 6.82 -36.56
CA SER A 36 -3.52 6.82 -37.65
C SER A 36 -4.83 7.51 -37.24
N GLY A 37 -5.31 7.27 -36.02
CA GLY A 37 -6.48 7.96 -35.48
C GLY A 37 -6.29 9.47 -35.40
N LEU A 38 -5.12 9.94 -34.95
CA LEU A 38 -4.78 11.37 -34.96
C LEU A 38 -4.77 11.95 -36.38
N ASN A 39 -4.26 11.21 -37.37
CA ASN A 39 -4.32 11.62 -38.78
C ASN A 39 -5.76 11.74 -39.28
N ALA A 40 -6.66 10.84 -38.88
CA ALA A 40 -8.08 10.94 -39.23
C ALA A 40 -8.74 12.17 -38.60
N VAL A 41 -8.42 12.48 -37.33
CA VAL A 41 -8.90 13.71 -36.66
C VAL A 41 -8.38 14.96 -37.39
N ASN A 42 -7.11 14.99 -37.77
CA ASN A 42 -6.53 16.07 -38.55
C ASN A 42 -7.25 16.24 -39.91
N ALA A 43 -7.58 15.14 -40.59
CA ALA A 43 -8.34 15.19 -41.84
C ALA A 43 -9.75 15.77 -41.67
N ILE A 44 -10.43 15.47 -40.56
CA ILE A 44 -11.72 16.06 -40.20
C ILE A 44 -11.56 17.58 -39.94
N PHE A 45 -10.51 17.98 -39.26
CA PHE A 45 -10.26 19.41 -39.01
C PHE A 45 -10.00 20.18 -40.31
N LEU A 46 -9.22 19.61 -41.23
CA LEU A 46 -8.97 20.18 -42.55
C LEU A 46 -10.26 20.26 -43.39
N SER A 47 -11.13 19.25 -43.33
CA SER A 47 -12.39 19.28 -44.08
C SER A 47 -13.35 20.37 -43.60
N VAL A 48 -13.31 20.69 -42.30
CA VAL A 48 -14.10 21.79 -41.72
C VAL A 48 -13.50 23.16 -42.03
N THR A 49 -12.17 23.28 -42.03
CA THR A 49 -11.49 24.58 -42.13
C THR A 49 -11.21 25.05 -43.56
N LEU A 50 -10.79 24.14 -44.44
CA LEU A 50 -10.49 24.44 -45.85
C LEU A 50 -11.70 24.12 -46.75
N GLY A 51 -12.46 23.09 -46.39
CA GLY A 51 -13.52 22.54 -47.22
C GLY A 51 -13.12 21.23 -47.87
N ILE A 52 -14.12 20.47 -48.30
CA ILE A 52 -13.94 19.09 -48.79
C ILE A 52 -13.23 19.03 -50.16
N GLU A 53 -13.39 20.08 -50.98
CA GLU A 53 -12.83 20.17 -52.34
C GLU A 53 -11.41 20.76 -52.40
N ASP A 54 -10.94 21.34 -51.30
CA ASP A 54 -9.60 21.93 -51.25
C ASP A 54 -8.50 20.86 -51.28
N THR A 55 -7.27 21.29 -51.59
CA THR A 55 -6.11 20.42 -51.62
C THR A 55 -5.19 20.67 -50.44
N PHE A 56 -4.63 19.61 -49.89
CA PHE A 56 -3.70 19.63 -48.76
C PHE A 56 -2.42 18.88 -49.12
N GLN A 57 -1.27 19.37 -48.65
CA GLN A 57 0.01 18.72 -48.82
C GLN A 57 0.46 18.13 -47.47
N PRO A 58 0.46 16.78 -47.31
CA PRO A 58 0.83 16.15 -46.05
C PRO A 58 2.27 16.46 -45.64
N ILE A 59 2.51 16.85 -44.39
CA ILE A 59 3.84 17.27 -43.92
C ILE A 59 4.90 16.16 -44.10
N LEU A 60 4.53 14.90 -43.89
CA LEU A 60 5.48 13.77 -43.90
C LEU A 60 5.71 13.14 -45.27
N ILE A 61 4.74 13.25 -46.20
CA ILE A 61 4.75 12.51 -47.47
C ILE A 61 4.44 13.41 -48.68
N GLY A 62 4.20 14.70 -48.42
CA GLY A 62 3.77 15.66 -49.43
C GLY A 62 4.83 15.95 -50.48
N SER A 63 6.10 15.67 -50.22
CA SER A 63 7.16 15.75 -51.23
C SER A 63 7.11 14.61 -52.25
N LEU A 64 6.48 13.48 -51.90
CA LEU A 64 6.42 12.28 -52.75
C LEU A 64 5.09 12.17 -53.52
N ILE A 65 3.97 12.52 -52.88
CA ILE A 65 2.63 12.26 -53.42
C ILE A 65 2.00 13.54 -54.01
N GLY A 66 2.56 14.71 -53.72
CA GLY A 66 2.02 16.00 -54.13
C GLY A 66 0.78 16.41 -53.32
N SER A 67 0.00 17.34 -53.86
CA SER A 67 -1.24 17.84 -53.25
C SER A 67 -2.37 16.82 -53.42
N ILE A 68 -3.03 16.45 -52.33
CA ILE A 68 -4.14 15.49 -52.31
C ILE A 68 -5.42 16.24 -51.92
N PRO A 69 -6.57 16.00 -52.59
CA PRO A 69 -7.85 16.55 -52.14
C PRO A 69 -8.19 16.13 -50.71
N VAL A 70 -8.74 17.04 -49.91
CA VAL A 70 -9.02 16.81 -48.48
C VAL A 70 -9.94 15.60 -48.27
N TYR A 71 -10.95 15.40 -49.13
CA TYR A 71 -11.83 14.23 -49.05
C TYR A 71 -11.10 12.89 -49.24
N VAL A 72 -10.11 12.84 -50.14
CA VAL A 72 -9.30 11.64 -50.39
C VAL A 72 -8.43 11.35 -49.16
N TYR A 73 -7.83 12.40 -48.58
CA TYR A 73 -7.05 12.29 -47.34
C TYR A 73 -7.91 11.78 -46.17
N LEU A 74 -9.14 12.27 -46.04
CA LEU A 74 -10.08 11.82 -45.01
C LEU A 74 -10.44 10.34 -45.17
N ILE A 75 -10.85 9.91 -46.36
CA ILE A 75 -11.22 8.50 -46.59
C ILE A 75 -10.01 7.59 -46.33
N LEU A 76 -8.83 7.98 -46.82
CA LEU A 76 -7.61 7.18 -46.66
C LEU A 76 -7.20 7.08 -45.18
N SER A 77 -7.23 8.18 -44.43
CA SER A 77 -6.86 8.19 -43.01
C SER A 77 -7.82 7.35 -42.15
N VAL A 78 -9.13 7.43 -42.42
CA VAL A 78 -10.13 6.59 -41.76
C VAL A 78 -9.91 5.11 -42.08
N PHE A 79 -9.68 4.77 -43.36
CA PHE A 79 -9.42 3.39 -43.78
C PHE A 79 -8.16 2.80 -43.13
N VAL A 80 -7.05 3.54 -43.13
CA VAL A 80 -5.79 3.12 -42.48
C VAL A 80 -5.97 2.94 -40.98
N THR A 81 -6.80 3.77 -40.33
CA THR A 81 -7.12 3.64 -38.91
C THR A 81 -7.83 2.33 -38.61
N PHE A 82 -8.85 1.98 -39.40
CA PHE A 82 -9.54 0.70 -39.25
C PHE A 82 -8.65 -0.51 -39.50
N LEU A 83 -7.74 -0.44 -40.47
CA LEU A 83 -6.77 -1.51 -40.73
C LEU A 83 -5.84 -1.74 -39.53
N PHE A 84 -5.24 -0.68 -38.99
CA PHE A 84 -4.34 -0.82 -37.84
C PHE A 84 -5.08 -1.26 -36.58
N LEU A 85 -6.27 -0.72 -36.33
CA LEU A 85 -7.08 -1.10 -35.19
C LEU A 85 -7.54 -2.56 -35.29
N GLY A 86 -7.94 -3.02 -36.48
CA GLY A 86 -8.27 -4.41 -36.77
C GLY A 86 -7.08 -5.35 -36.56
N ALA A 87 -5.90 -4.98 -37.08
CA ALA A 87 -4.68 -5.75 -36.87
C ALA A 87 -4.30 -5.86 -35.38
N THR A 88 -4.36 -4.73 -34.66
CA THR A 88 -4.09 -4.69 -33.21
C THR A 88 -5.07 -5.58 -32.45
N TYR A 89 -6.36 -5.52 -32.78
CA TYR A 89 -7.38 -6.37 -32.16
C TYR A 89 -7.13 -7.86 -32.43
N VAL A 90 -6.86 -8.24 -33.67
CA VAL A 90 -6.55 -9.64 -34.03
C VAL A 90 -5.29 -10.13 -33.30
N SER A 91 -4.24 -9.32 -33.23
CA SER A 91 -3.02 -9.68 -32.48
C SER A 91 -3.31 -9.85 -30.99
N LEU A 92 -4.08 -8.95 -30.39
CA LEU A 92 -4.46 -9.02 -28.97
C LEU A 92 -5.30 -10.27 -28.68
N VAL A 93 -6.31 -10.55 -29.51
CA VAL A 93 -7.17 -11.73 -29.36
C VAL A 93 -6.36 -13.01 -29.57
N THR A 94 -5.47 -13.07 -30.56
CA THR A 94 -4.65 -14.26 -30.82
C THR A 94 -3.72 -14.55 -29.65
N GLU A 95 -3.13 -13.51 -29.05
CA GLU A 95 -2.22 -13.66 -27.91
C GLU A 95 -2.99 -14.03 -26.63
N LEU A 96 -4.14 -13.40 -26.38
CA LEU A 96 -5.01 -13.75 -25.26
C LEU A 96 -5.63 -15.15 -25.42
N SER A 97 -5.87 -15.59 -26.65
CA SER A 97 -6.39 -16.93 -26.96
C SER A 97 -5.29 -18.00 -26.94
N ASN A 98 -4.06 -17.66 -26.57
CA ASN A 98 -3.02 -18.65 -26.37
C ASN A 98 -3.46 -19.59 -25.24
N LYS A 99 -3.76 -20.84 -25.61
CA LYS A 99 -4.25 -21.88 -24.70
C LYS A 99 -3.38 -22.04 -23.46
N GLU A 100 -2.08 -21.80 -23.55
CA GLU A 100 -1.16 -21.90 -22.41
C GLU A 100 -1.42 -20.80 -21.37
N LEU A 101 -1.51 -19.53 -21.79
CA LEU A 101 -1.88 -18.40 -20.92
C LEU A 101 -3.28 -18.59 -20.34
N LEU A 102 -4.22 -19.05 -21.17
CA LEU A 102 -5.61 -19.26 -20.75
C LEU A 102 -5.71 -20.40 -19.71
N ASN A 103 -4.91 -21.46 -19.87
CA ASN A 103 -4.78 -22.53 -18.89
C ASN A 103 -4.11 -22.07 -17.59
N GLU A 104 -3.07 -21.22 -17.67
CA GLU A 104 -2.42 -20.66 -16.48
C GLU A 104 -3.36 -19.72 -15.72
N ILE A 105 -4.07 -18.85 -16.43
CA ILE A 105 -5.09 -17.96 -15.85
C ILE A 105 -6.18 -18.81 -15.21
N ASN A 106 -6.70 -19.83 -15.89
CA ASN A 106 -7.70 -20.74 -15.32
C ASN A 106 -7.17 -21.49 -14.08
N ALA A 107 -5.90 -21.91 -14.07
CA ALA A 107 -5.29 -22.53 -12.90
C ALA A 107 -5.17 -21.57 -11.72
N LYS A 108 -4.78 -20.31 -11.96
CA LYS A 108 -4.73 -19.26 -10.93
C LYS A 108 -6.13 -18.91 -10.42
N VAL A 109 -7.10 -18.76 -11.32
CA VAL A 109 -8.51 -18.53 -10.96
C VAL A 109 -9.06 -19.68 -10.12
N ALA A 110 -8.81 -20.93 -10.50
CA ALA A 110 -9.22 -22.10 -9.70
C ALA A 110 -8.54 -22.11 -8.31
N THR A 111 -7.28 -21.68 -8.21
CA THR A 111 -6.57 -21.58 -6.92
C THR A 111 -7.20 -20.50 -6.03
N ILE A 112 -7.56 -19.35 -6.60
CA ILE A 112 -8.25 -18.26 -5.90
C ILE A 112 -9.65 -18.69 -5.47
N GLU A 113 -10.42 -19.32 -6.36
CA GLU A 113 -11.76 -19.83 -6.07
C GLU A 113 -11.73 -20.88 -4.95
N ASN A 114 -10.75 -21.78 -4.97
CA ASN A 114 -10.54 -22.75 -3.89
C ASN A 114 -10.16 -22.06 -2.57
N GLY A 115 -9.35 -21.01 -2.61
CA GLY A 115 -9.03 -20.17 -1.45
C GLY A 115 -10.26 -19.48 -0.86
N GLN A 116 -11.11 -18.91 -1.71
CA GLN A 116 -12.37 -18.28 -1.29
C GLN A 116 -13.36 -19.30 -0.72
N LYS A 117 -13.51 -20.47 -1.35
CA LYS A 117 -14.34 -21.57 -0.80
C LYS A 117 -13.82 -22.04 0.55
N LEU A 118 -12.51 -22.08 0.76
CA LEU A 118 -11.93 -22.42 2.06
C LEU A 118 -12.24 -21.35 3.11
N GLN A 119 -12.08 -20.06 2.77
CA GLN A 119 -12.44 -18.96 3.66
C GLN A 119 -13.93 -18.97 4.01
N GLN A 120 -14.80 -19.23 3.04
CA GLN A 120 -16.23 -19.34 3.25
C GLN A 120 -16.59 -20.51 4.16
N LYS A 121 -16.01 -21.71 3.94
CA LYS A 121 -16.19 -22.86 4.84
C LYS A 121 -15.71 -22.56 6.26
N VAL A 122 -14.61 -21.83 6.42
CA VAL A 122 -14.12 -21.41 7.74
C VAL A 122 -15.13 -20.47 8.39
N LEU A 123 -15.66 -19.50 7.66
CA LEU A 123 -16.66 -18.55 8.14
C LEU A 123 -17.97 -19.27 8.55
N GLU A 124 -18.48 -20.16 7.71
CA GLU A 124 -19.65 -20.99 8.01
C GLU A 124 -19.42 -21.88 9.24
N SER A 125 -18.22 -22.46 9.39
CA SER A 125 -17.86 -23.25 10.58
C SER A 125 -17.81 -22.41 11.86
N LEU A 126 -17.34 -21.15 11.75
CA LEU A 126 -17.30 -20.21 12.87
C LEU A 126 -18.71 -19.77 13.24
N GLN A 127 -19.56 -19.48 12.26
CA GLN A 127 -20.95 -19.12 12.48
C GLN A 127 -21.73 -20.26 13.15
N ALA A 128 -21.55 -21.51 12.69
CA ALA A 128 -22.15 -22.69 13.33
C ALA A 128 -21.68 -22.89 14.77
N ARG A 129 -20.39 -22.62 15.06
CA ARG A 129 -19.86 -22.67 16.43
C ARG A 129 -20.42 -21.57 17.33
N VAL A 130 -20.54 -20.34 16.82
CA VAL A 130 -21.16 -19.22 17.56
C VAL A 130 -22.63 -19.54 17.88
N PHE A 131 -23.36 -20.11 16.92
CA PHE A 131 -24.74 -20.55 17.14
C PHE A 131 -24.85 -21.62 18.23
N LEU A 132 -23.98 -22.66 18.19
CA LEU A 132 -23.95 -23.70 19.24
C LEU A 132 -23.61 -23.15 20.63
N VAL A 133 -22.71 -22.17 20.69
CA VAL A 133 -22.37 -21.50 21.96
C VAL A 133 -23.56 -20.69 22.47
N ASP A 134 -24.25 -19.94 21.61
CA ASP A 134 -25.41 -19.14 21.98
C ASP A 134 -26.59 -20.03 22.43
N GLU A 135 -26.81 -21.17 21.76
CA GLU A 135 -27.83 -22.15 22.15
C GLU A 135 -27.49 -22.84 23.48
N SER A 136 -26.22 -23.20 23.69
CA SER A 136 -25.74 -23.73 24.98
C SER A 136 -25.94 -22.73 26.12
N VAL A 137 -25.58 -21.46 25.91
CA VAL A 137 -25.77 -20.38 26.89
C VAL A 137 -27.26 -20.15 27.17
N ASN A 138 -28.11 -20.16 26.14
CA ASN A 138 -29.56 -20.00 26.30
C ASN A 138 -30.20 -21.19 27.03
N SER A 139 -29.76 -22.42 26.74
CA SER A 139 -30.21 -23.63 27.47
C SER A 139 -29.82 -23.54 28.94
N MET A 140 -28.56 -23.18 29.23
CA MET A 140 -28.05 -23.01 30.57
C MET A 140 -28.81 -21.92 31.34
N ARG A 141 -29.09 -20.79 30.69
CA ARG A 141 -29.91 -19.71 31.25
C ARG A 141 -31.32 -20.18 31.61
N LYS A 142 -31.91 -21.05 30.78
CA LYS A 142 -33.25 -21.60 30.99
C LYS A 142 -33.29 -22.62 32.13
N GLU A 143 -32.28 -23.47 32.23
CA GLU A 143 -32.14 -24.41 33.36
C GLU A 143 -31.94 -23.67 34.67
N VAL A 144 -31.08 -22.65 34.70
CA VAL A 144 -30.87 -21.78 35.86
C VAL A 144 -32.17 -21.08 36.26
N ALA A 145 -32.91 -20.51 35.31
CA ALA A 145 -34.20 -19.88 35.59
C ALA A 145 -35.24 -20.86 36.17
N ARG A 146 -35.30 -22.10 35.67
CA ARG A 146 -36.18 -23.15 36.21
C ARG A 146 -35.76 -23.59 37.61
N ALA A 147 -34.46 -23.71 37.87
CA ALA A 147 -33.94 -24.05 39.18
C ALA A 147 -34.33 -22.98 40.22
N PHE A 148 -34.20 -21.70 39.88
CA PHE A 148 -34.64 -20.61 40.74
C PHE A 148 -36.15 -20.57 40.96
N ALA A 149 -36.95 -20.78 39.90
CA ALA A 149 -38.41 -20.83 40.03
C ALA A 149 -38.86 -21.98 40.94
N LYS A 150 -38.25 -23.17 40.79
CA LYS A 150 -38.54 -24.32 41.65
C LYS A 150 -38.16 -24.04 43.12
N GLN A 151 -37.01 -23.42 43.35
CA GLN A 151 -36.57 -23.04 44.69
C GLN A 151 -37.52 -22.02 45.35
N GLU A 152 -38.05 -21.07 44.59
CA GLU A 152 -39.05 -20.10 45.07
C GLU A 152 -40.36 -20.79 45.47
N GLU A 153 -40.83 -21.75 44.66
CA GLU A 153 -42.04 -22.54 44.94
C GLU A 153 -41.87 -23.40 46.21
N ASP A 154 -40.74 -24.08 46.34
CA ASP A 154 -40.40 -24.91 47.50
C ASP A 154 -40.33 -24.04 48.78
N LEU A 155 -39.76 -22.82 48.70
CA LEU A 155 -39.75 -21.86 49.81
C LEU A 155 -41.15 -21.38 50.20
N LYS A 156 -42.01 -21.08 49.21
CA LYS A 156 -43.41 -20.70 49.47
C LYS A 156 -44.18 -21.85 50.13
N GLN A 157 -43.96 -23.09 49.70
CA GLN A 157 -44.61 -24.26 50.30
C GLN A 157 -44.14 -24.48 51.75
N VAL A 158 -42.85 -24.36 52.01
CA VAL A 158 -42.30 -24.43 53.38
C VAL A 158 -42.91 -23.33 54.25
N GLN A 159 -42.98 -22.09 53.76
CA GLN A 159 -43.57 -20.98 54.50
C GLN A 159 -45.06 -21.20 54.77
N ALA A 160 -45.84 -21.66 53.78
CA ALA A 160 -47.25 -21.98 53.95
C ALA A 160 -47.48 -23.09 54.99
N ASN A 161 -46.66 -24.14 54.95
CA ASN A 161 -46.70 -25.23 55.93
C ASN A 161 -46.33 -24.75 57.33
N LEU A 162 -45.33 -23.88 57.47
CA LEU A 162 -44.94 -23.29 58.75
C LEU A 162 -46.08 -22.45 59.35
N THR A 163 -46.71 -21.63 58.52
CA THR A 163 -47.81 -20.75 58.94
C THR A 163 -49.05 -21.56 59.33
N LYS A 164 -49.37 -22.62 58.57
CA LYS A 164 -50.47 -23.54 58.87
C LYS A 164 -50.23 -24.32 60.16
N ASN A 165 -49.00 -24.80 60.37
CA ASN A 165 -48.62 -25.50 61.59
C ASN A 165 -48.67 -24.57 62.81
N GLN A 166 -48.20 -23.32 62.71
CA GLN A 166 -48.33 -22.33 63.79
C GLN A 166 -49.79 -22.02 64.13
N SER A 167 -50.66 -21.84 63.11
CA SER A 167 -52.11 -21.64 63.31
C SER A 167 -52.77 -22.84 63.98
N ASN A 168 -52.45 -24.06 63.55
CA ASN A 168 -53.01 -25.27 64.12
C ASN A 168 -52.49 -25.52 65.55
N LEU A 169 -51.23 -25.18 65.82
CA LEU A 169 -50.65 -25.24 67.16
C LEU A 169 -51.35 -24.24 68.09
N ALA A 170 -51.54 -23.00 67.66
CA ALA A 170 -52.23 -21.97 68.43
C ALA A 170 -53.68 -22.38 68.76
N LYS A 171 -54.44 -22.87 67.76
CA LYS A 171 -55.82 -23.33 67.97
C LYS A 171 -55.95 -24.56 68.87
N LYS A 172 -54.95 -25.45 68.85
CA LYS A 172 -54.96 -26.68 69.66
C LYS A 172 -54.48 -26.41 71.10
N ILE A 173 -53.58 -25.44 71.30
CA ILE A 173 -53.16 -24.95 72.61
C ILE A 173 -54.31 -24.22 73.34
N ASP A 174 -55.17 -23.51 72.61
CA ASP A 174 -56.36 -22.85 73.18
C ASP A 174 -57.50 -23.81 73.56
N SER A 175 -57.49 -25.07 73.07
CA SER A 175 -58.61 -26.01 73.25
C SER A 175 -58.37 -27.03 74.37
N ASP A 176 -57.17 -27.63 74.50
CA ASP A 176 -57.01 -28.82 75.37
C ASP A 176 -55.58 -28.98 75.90
N LEU A 177 -55.18 -28.14 76.87
CA LEU A 177 -53.81 -28.12 77.39
C LEU A 177 -53.43 -29.33 78.27
N ASP A 178 -54.39 -30.09 78.82
CA ASP A 178 -54.08 -31.14 79.81
C ASP A 178 -54.19 -32.59 79.30
N ALA A 179 -54.97 -32.89 78.25
CA ALA A 179 -55.16 -34.27 77.75
C ALA A 179 -54.28 -34.64 76.52
N VAL A 180 -53.81 -33.64 75.75
CA VAL A 180 -53.17 -33.85 74.44
C VAL A 180 -51.68 -34.25 74.54
N LYS A 181 -51.04 -34.06 75.69
CA LYS A 181 -49.58 -34.21 75.88
C LYS A 181 -49.06 -35.65 75.68
N GLY A 182 -49.91 -36.67 75.91
CA GLY A 182 -49.54 -38.08 75.80
C GLY A 182 -49.57 -38.63 74.37
N GLU A 183 -50.74 -38.56 73.70
CA GLU A 183 -50.92 -39.08 72.33
C GLU A 183 -50.12 -38.28 71.28
N MET A 184 -49.90 -36.98 71.53
CA MET A 184 -49.12 -36.12 70.63
C MET A 184 -47.64 -36.53 70.60
N SER A 185 -47.08 -37.07 71.68
CA SER A 185 -45.69 -37.53 71.72
C SER A 185 -45.48 -38.79 70.87
N GLU A 186 -46.44 -39.71 70.86
CA GLU A 186 -46.34 -40.98 70.12
C GLU A 186 -46.53 -40.79 68.62
N GLN A 187 -47.46 -39.90 68.24
CA GLN A 187 -47.72 -39.56 66.84
C GLN A 187 -46.60 -38.70 66.25
N MET A 188 -46.01 -37.78 67.03
CA MET A 188 -44.83 -37.03 66.61
C MET A 188 -43.60 -37.93 66.45
N ASN A 189 -43.41 -38.95 67.28
CA ASN A 189 -42.29 -39.89 67.12
C ASN A 189 -42.41 -40.73 65.85
N LYS A 190 -43.60 -41.27 65.53
CA LYS A 190 -43.81 -42.01 64.28
C LYS A 190 -43.64 -41.14 63.03
N GLN A 191 -44.17 -39.91 63.04
CA GLN A 191 -43.93 -38.98 61.94
C GLN A 191 -42.46 -38.56 61.85
N SER A 192 -41.77 -38.38 62.98
CA SER A 192 -40.34 -38.06 62.99
C SER A 192 -39.52 -39.18 62.34
N GLU A 193 -39.82 -40.45 62.63
CA GLU A 193 -39.11 -41.59 62.03
C GLU A 193 -39.36 -41.72 60.51
N GLU A 194 -40.60 -41.52 60.04
CA GLU A 194 -40.89 -41.54 58.60
C GLU A 194 -40.26 -40.37 57.85
N ILE A 195 -40.26 -39.17 58.45
CA ILE A 195 -39.58 -37.97 57.92
C ILE A 195 -38.07 -38.19 57.89
N GLU A 196 -37.50 -38.78 58.94
CA GLU A 196 -36.07 -39.08 59.02
C GLU A 196 -35.66 -40.06 57.92
N LYS A 197 -36.45 -41.12 57.70
CA LYS A 197 -36.20 -42.14 56.68
C LYS A 197 -36.37 -41.62 55.25
N THR A 198 -37.36 -40.77 55.01
CA THR A 198 -37.51 -40.09 53.71
C THR A 198 -36.37 -39.09 53.48
N ASN A 199 -35.97 -38.34 54.50
CA ASN A 199 -34.80 -37.45 54.41
C ASN A 199 -33.50 -38.22 54.13
N THR A 200 -33.28 -39.39 54.74
CA THR A 200 -32.06 -40.18 54.48
C THR A 200 -32.02 -40.68 53.04
N ASN A 201 -33.14 -41.19 52.53
CA ASN A 201 -33.22 -41.66 51.14
C ASN A 201 -33.06 -40.50 50.14
N LEU A 202 -33.66 -39.34 50.42
CA LEU A 202 -33.48 -38.14 49.61
C LEU A 202 -32.01 -37.71 49.62
N ALA A 203 -31.39 -37.63 50.80
CA ALA A 203 -29.99 -37.23 50.96
C ALA A 203 -29.04 -38.17 50.20
N ASN A 204 -29.29 -39.48 50.23
CA ASN A 204 -28.48 -40.46 49.49
C ASN A 204 -28.63 -40.30 47.97
N LEU A 205 -29.86 -40.17 47.46
CA LEU A 205 -30.14 -39.92 46.04
C LEU A 205 -29.54 -38.60 45.55
N PHE A 206 -29.58 -37.56 46.39
CA PHE A 206 -28.92 -36.29 46.11
C PHE A 206 -27.41 -36.45 46.11
N SER A 207 -26.82 -37.16 47.06
CA SER A 207 -25.36 -37.34 47.12
C SER A 207 -24.82 -38.10 45.91
N GLU A 208 -25.55 -39.13 45.44
CA GLU A 208 -25.12 -40.00 44.36
C GLU A 208 -25.24 -39.30 42.99
N ASN A 209 -26.38 -38.66 42.71
CA ASN A 209 -26.54 -37.88 41.48
C ASN A 209 -25.60 -36.66 41.43
N LEU A 210 -25.34 -36.04 42.59
CA LEU A 210 -24.45 -34.87 42.66
C LEU A 210 -22.99 -35.28 42.49
N ALA A 211 -22.59 -36.49 42.93
CA ALA A 211 -21.27 -37.04 42.65
C ALA A 211 -21.07 -37.31 41.14
N GLU A 212 -22.05 -37.95 40.48
CA GLU A 212 -21.97 -38.24 39.04
C GLU A 212 -21.93 -36.96 38.19
N VAL A 213 -22.80 -35.98 38.50
CA VAL A 213 -22.79 -34.67 37.83
C VAL A 213 -21.47 -33.93 38.06
N LYS A 214 -20.90 -34.01 39.26
CA LYS A 214 -19.62 -33.37 39.59
C LYS A 214 -18.47 -33.97 38.78
N ASP A 215 -18.44 -35.29 38.61
CA ASP A 215 -17.39 -35.97 37.86
C ASP A 215 -17.49 -35.70 36.35
N GLU A 216 -18.70 -35.70 35.78
CA GLU A 216 -18.92 -35.31 34.37
C GLU A 216 -18.55 -33.83 34.13
N LEU A 217 -18.94 -32.93 35.04
CA LEU A 217 -18.58 -31.51 34.97
C LEU A 217 -17.06 -31.32 35.06
N ALA A 218 -16.38 -32.06 35.94
CA ALA A 218 -14.92 -32.04 36.05
C ALA A 218 -14.27 -32.52 34.74
N GLY A 219 -14.79 -33.59 34.14
CA GLY A 219 -14.33 -34.09 32.84
C GLY A 219 -14.49 -33.07 31.71
N GLN A 220 -15.63 -32.37 31.66
CA GLN A 220 -15.89 -31.32 30.69
C GLN A 220 -14.99 -30.10 30.89
N LEU A 221 -14.75 -29.68 32.14
CA LEU A 221 -13.84 -28.57 32.46
C LEU A 221 -12.39 -28.89 32.04
N VAL A 222 -11.92 -30.13 32.23
CA VAL A 222 -10.59 -30.56 31.78
C VAL A 222 -10.48 -30.51 30.25
N ARG A 223 -11.50 -30.98 29.53
CA ARG A 223 -11.53 -30.89 28.06
C ARG A 223 -11.54 -29.44 27.57
N LEU A 224 -12.33 -28.57 28.22
CA LEU A 224 -12.40 -27.15 27.92
C LEU A 224 -11.03 -26.47 28.14
N ALA A 225 -10.38 -26.74 29.28
CA ALA A 225 -9.05 -26.22 29.58
C ALA A 225 -8.02 -26.65 28.52
N GLY A 226 -8.04 -27.90 28.07
CA GLY A 226 -7.15 -28.38 27.01
C GLY A 226 -7.39 -27.69 25.65
N THR A 227 -8.66 -27.41 25.31
CA THR A 227 -8.96 -26.65 24.08
C THR A 227 -8.52 -25.19 24.17
N LEU A 228 -8.68 -24.56 25.34
CA LEU A 228 -8.26 -23.20 25.59
C LEU A 228 -6.73 -23.07 25.49
N GLU A 229 -5.98 -24.00 26.08
CA GLU A 229 -4.52 -24.03 26.01
C GLU A 229 -4.02 -24.22 24.55
N SER A 230 -4.67 -25.10 23.79
CA SER A 230 -4.36 -25.28 22.36
C SER A 230 -4.60 -23.98 21.57
N GLN A 231 -5.68 -23.26 21.87
CA GLN A 231 -6.00 -21.99 21.24
C GLN A 231 -4.99 -20.91 21.62
N GLU A 232 -4.59 -20.82 22.89
CA GLU A 232 -3.58 -19.87 23.37
C GLU A 232 -2.23 -20.12 22.68
N ARG A 233 -1.83 -21.39 22.51
CA ARG A 233 -0.62 -21.75 21.74
C ARG A 233 -0.71 -21.32 20.28
N ARG A 234 -1.88 -21.44 19.65
CA ARG A 234 -2.09 -20.96 18.26
C ARG A 234 -2.07 -19.44 18.18
N ALA A 235 -2.70 -18.76 19.14
CA ALA A 235 -2.69 -17.30 19.24
C ALA A 235 -1.26 -16.76 19.36
N ARG A 236 -0.44 -17.32 20.25
CA ARG A 236 0.99 -16.95 20.38
C ARG A 236 1.79 -17.20 19.11
N LYS A 237 1.51 -18.28 18.36
CA LYS A 237 2.16 -18.53 17.06
C LYS A 237 1.74 -17.50 16.01
N SER A 238 0.46 -17.16 15.98
CA SER A 238 -0.09 -16.13 15.09
C SER A 238 0.50 -14.75 15.41
N GLU A 239 0.57 -14.38 16.69
CA GLU A 239 1.16 -13.12 17.15
C GLU A 239 2.63 -12.97 16.73
N LYS A 240 3.44 -14.03 16.89
CA LYS A 240 4.82 -14.04 16.41
C LYS A 240 4.94 -13.90 14.90
N ALA A 241 4.04 -14.52 14.13
CA ALA A 241 4.02 -14.38 12.68
C ALA A 241 3.66 -12.94 12.26
N ILE A 242 2.68 -12.33 12.94
CA ILE A 242 2.28 -10.93 12.71
C ILE A 242 3.46 -9.98 13.02
N LEU A 243 4.12 -10.14 14.16
CA LEU A 243 5.28 -9.32 14.52
C LEU A 243 6.45 -9.44 13.53
N ASN A 244 6.65 -10.63 12.95
CA ASN A 244 7.66 -10.81 11.90
C ASN A 244 7.24 -10.11 10.60
N GLN A 245 5.97 -10.22 10.21
CA GLN A 245 5.44 -9.53 9.03
C GLN A 245 5.51 -8.00 9.18
N GLU A 246 5.22 -7.46 10.37
CA GLU A 246 5.36 -6.01 10.65
C GLU A 246 6.81 -5.53 10.45
N LYS A 247 7.80 -6.33 10.87
CA LYS A 247 9.23 -6.00 10.63
C LYS A 247 9.59 -6.02 9.15
N GLU A 248 9.14 -7.05 8.42
CA GLU A 248 9.38 -7.14 6.97
C GLU A 248 8.72 -5.97 6.22
N ILE A 249 7.50 -5.59 6.60
CA ILE A 249 6.80 -4.44 6.03
C ILE A 249 7.54 -3.13 6.32
N ALA A 250 8.05 -2.95 7.54
CA ALA A 250 8.85 -1.76 7.89
C ALA A 250 10.14 -1.68 7.06
N GLU A 251 10.82 -2.81 6.85
CA GLU A 251 12.00 -2.88 5.99
C GLU A 251 11.66 -2.57 4.53
N ILE A 252 10.57 -3.12 3.99
CA ILE A 252 10.12 -2.82 2.63
C ILE A 252 9.77 -1.33 2.50
N LYS A 253 9.09 -0.75 3.49
CA LYS A 253 8.72 0.67 3.50
C LYS A 253 9.96 1.57 3.41
N THR A 254 10.98 1.32 4.23
CA THR A 254 12.24 2.09 4.18
C THR A 254 13.00 1.92 2.86
N LYS A 255 12.91 0.74 2.22
CA LYS A 255 13.47 0.52 0.87
C LYS A 255 12.69 1.30 -0.20
N ILE A 256 11.37 1.37 -0.09
CA ILE A 256 10.53 2.16 -1.01
C ILE A 256 10.82 3.65 -0.85
N GLU A 257 10.89 4.18 0.36
CA GLU A 257 11.22 5.59 0.61
C GLU A 257 12.58 5.95 -0.01
N ARG A 258 13.60 5.10 0.15
CA ARG A 258 14.91 5.30 -0.49
C ARG A 258 14.83 5.31 -2.02
N VAL A 259 14.08 4.39 -2.60
CA VAL A 259 13.92 4.30 -4.06
C VAL A 259 13.10 5.50 -4.56
N GLU A 260 12.06 5.92 -3.86
CA GLU A 260 11.27 7.10 -4.21
C GLU A 260 12.14 8.37 -4.20
N ASP A 261 13.00 8.53 -3.19
CA ASP A 261 13.99 9.61 -3.14
C ASP A 261 14.97 9.56 -4.32
N GLU A 262 15.33 8.37 -4.82
CA GLU A 262 16.15 8.20 -6.04
C GLU A 262 15.38 8.53 -7.34
N PHE A 263 14.04 8.40 -7.35
CA PHE A 263 13.21 8.65 -8.53
C PHE A 263 12.63 10.07 -8.62
N VAL A 264 12.63 10.84 -7.52
CA VAL A 264 12.27 12.26 -7.59
C VAL A 264 13.30 12.96 -8.48
N PRO A 265 12.87 13.59 -9.61
CA PRO A 265 13.80 14.28 -10.48
C PRO A 265 14.54 15.32 -9.64
N PRO A 266 15.89 15.34 -9.70
CA PRO A 266 16.66 16.11 -8.77
C PRO A 266 16.32 17.59 -8.94
N LYS A 267 16.02 18.27 -7.84
CA LYS A 267 15.63 19.69 -7.91
C LYS A 267 16.87 20.53 -8.23
N PRO A 268 16.75 21.58 -9.06
CA PRO A 268 17.84 22.52 -9.27
C PRO A 268 18.08 23.34 -7.98
N LEU A 269 19.30 23.81 -7.80
CA LEU A 269 19.67 24.64 -6.63
C LEU A 269 18.99 26.01 -6.69
N LEU A 270 18.92 26.58 -7.89
CA LEU A 270 18.23 27.84 -8.19
C LEU A 270 17.11 27.63 -9.21
N THR A 271 16.07 28.44 -9.09
CA THR A 271 15.03 28.59 -10.10
C THR A 271 15.06 30.02 -10.62
N SER A 272 14.40 30.30 -11.75
CA SER A 272 14.32 31.67 -12.28
C SER A 272 13.65 32.64 -11.31
N GLN A 273 12.84 32.16 -10.38
CA GLN A 273 12.11 32.99 -9.40
C GLN A 273 12.88 33.17 -8.08
N CYS A 274 14.05 32.55 -7.93
CA CYS A 274 14.90 32.77 -6.76
C CYS A 274 15.41 34.20 -6.72
N LYS A 275 15.81 34.67 -5.54
CA LYS A 275 16.37 36.01 -5.39
C LYS A 275 17.80 36.03 -5.93
N VAL A 276 18.25 37.18 -6.42
CA VAL A 276 19.61 37.33 -6.96
C VAL A 276 20.70 37.06 -5.92
N GLU A 277 20.43 37.28 -4.63
CA GLU A 277 21.33 36.97 -3.52
C GLU A 277 21.50 35.48 -3.26
N ASP A 278 20.58 34.64 -3.75
CA ASP A 278 20.72 33.19 -3.65
C ASP A 278 21.83 32.69 -4.60
N VAL A 279 22.27 33.51 -5.57
CA VAL A 279 23.42 33.21 -6.44
C VAL A 279 24.71 33.34 -5.65
N ARG A 280 25.47 32.25 -5.57
CA ARG A 280 26.74 32.23 -4.86
C ARG A 280 27.74 33.25 -5.41
N GLY A 281 28.14 34.17 -4.54
CA GLY A 281 29.05 35.28 -4.84
C GLY A 281 28.36 36.63 -4.99
N ILE A 282 27.02 36.67 -4.96
CA ILE A 282 26.24 37.90 -4.85
C ILE A 282 25.85 38.08 -3.38
N GLY A 283 26.38 39.13 -2.76
CA GLY A 283 25.99 39.52 -1.39
C GLY A 283 24.75 40.41 -1.39
N GLU A 284 24.22 40.70 -0.21
CA GLU A 284 23.02 41.55 -0.02
C GLU A 284 23.19 42.95 -0.64
N ASN A 285 24.38 43.54 -0.55
CA ASN A 285 24.67 44.86 -1.15
C ASN A 285 24.54 44.82 -2.68
N THR A 286 25.22 43.88 -3.33
CA THR A 286 25.12 43.70 -4.79
C THR A 286 23.71 43.30 -5.20
N GLY A 287 23.00 42.52 -4.40
CA GLY A 287 21.60 42.19 -4.63
C GLY A 287 20.68 43.41 -4.60
N ASN A 288 20.92 44.35 -3.68
CA ASN A 288 20.21 45.63 -3.63
C ASN A 288 20.49 46.49 -4.87
N GLU A 289 21.76 46.61 -5.28
CA GLU A 289 22.14 47.35 -6.49
C GLU A 289 21.50 46.76 -7.76
N LEU A 290 21.46 45.43 -7.88
CA LEU A 290 20.77 44.73 -8.97
C LEU A 290 19.27 45.03 -8.98
N ARG A 291 18.62 45.08 -7.82
CA ARG A 291 17.20 45.47 -7.71
C ARG A 291 16.96 46.92 -8.10
N GLU A 292 17.84 47.83 -7.72
CA GLU A 292 17.72 49.26 -8.08
C GLU A 292 17.76 49.48 -9.59
N ILE A 293 18.47 48.62 -10.33
CA ILE A 293 18.54 48.67 -11.80
C ILE A 293 17.43 47.87 -12.50
N GLY A 294 16.50 47.28 -11.73
CA GLY A 294 15.34 46.56 -12.23
C GLY A 294 15.54 45.06 -12.42
N ILE A 295 16.55 44.45 -11.79
CA ILE A 295 16.78 42.99 -11.82
C ILE A 295 16.40 42.42 -10.45
N ALA A 296 15.21 41.81 -10.37
CA ALA A 296 14.64 41.33 -9.11
C ALA A 296 14.92 39.85 -8.83
N ASP A 297 15.06 39.02 -9.88
CA ASP A 297 15.21 37.57 -9.76
C ASP A 297 16.35 37.00 -10.61
N VAL A 298 16.68 35.73 -10.35
CA VAL A 298 17.76 35.02 -11.06
C VAL A 298 17.48 34.91 -12.56
N GLY A 299 16.22 34.77 -12.97
CA GLY A 299 15.85 34.71 -14.39
C GLY A 299 16.18 35.99 -15.14
N GLU A 300 15.78 37.14 -14.60
CA GLU A 300 16.11 38.46 -15.12
C GLU A 300 17.63 38.69 -15.11
N PHE A 301 18.32 38.28 -14.04
CA PHE A 301 19.77 38.41 -13.91
C PHE A 301 20.50 37.64 -15.00
N VAL A 302 20.09 36.41 -15.30
CA VAL A 302 20.72 35.56 -16.32
C VAL A 302 20.44 36.03 -17.74
N LEU A 303 19.30 36.70 -17.99
CA LEU A 303 18.89 37.16 -19.32
C LEU A 303 19.41 38.57 -19.68
N THR A 304 19.74 39.39 -18.70
CA THR A 304 20.23 40.76 -18.92
C THR A 304 21.68 40.74 -19.42
N ASP A 305 22.02 41.66 -20.32
CA ASP A 305 23.38 41.80 -20.85
C ASP A 305 24.38 42.11 -19.73
N SER A 306 25.49 41.35 -19.69
CA SER A 306 26.56 41.50 -18.70
C SER A 306 27.17 42.90 -18.73
N ASN A 307 27.29 43.53 -19.91
CA ASN A 307 27.80 44.89 -20.07
C ASN A 307 26.90 45.92 -19.41
N VAL A 308 25.59 45.78 -19.59
CA VAL A 308 24.59 46.70 -19.02
C VAL A 308 24.57 46.62 -17.51
N ILE A 309 24.74 45.43 -16.95
CA ILE A 309 24.87 45.25 -15.50
C ILE A 309 26.17 45.88 -15.01
N ALA A 310 27.31 45.50 -15.63
CA ALA A 310 28.65 45.95 -15.27
C ALA A 310 28.76 47.47 -15.18
N ASP A 311 28.25 48.18 -16.19
CA ASP A 311 28.25 49.64 -16.26
C ASP A 311 27.46 50.31 -15.13
N LYS A 312 26.42 49.64 -14.62
CA LYS A 312 25.54 50.21 -13.58
C LYS A 312 25.98 49.90 -12.15
N ILE A 313 26.60 48.75 -11.90
CA ILE A 313 26.96 48.29 -10.54
C ILE A 313 28.48 48.40 -10.25
N ASP A 314 29.24 49.10 -11.09
CA ASP A 314 30.70 49.27 -10.96
C ASP A 314 31.47 47.94 -10.80
N MET A 315 31.01 46.91 -11.51
CA MET A 315 31.66 45.60 -11.57
C MET A 315 32.21 45.37 -12.96
N SER A 316 33.37 44.71 -13.09
CA SER A 316 33.87 44.35 -14.42
C SER A 316 32.94 43.35 -15.10
N GLU A 317 32.71 43.50 -16.41
CA GLU A 317 31.92 42.60 -17.27
C GLU A 317 32.23 41.13 -17.02
N LYS A 318 33.52 40.76 -17.00
CA LYS A 318 33.98 39.38 -16.76
C LYS A 318 33.52 38.80 -15.41
N THR A 319 33.40 39.63 -14.37
CA THR A 319 32.89 39.18 -13.07
C THR A 319 31.39 38.96 -13.13
N VAL A 320 30.66 39.83 -13.82
CA VAL A 320 29.22 39.66 -14.05
C VAL A 320 28.95 38.39 -14.86
N GLU A 321 29.66 38.18 -15.97
CA GLU A 321 29.56 36.95 -16.78
C GLU A 321 29.83 35.70 -15.94
N LYS A 322 30.84 35.74 -15.07
CA LYS A 322 31.14 34.64 -14.15
C LYS A 322 29.99 34.37 -13.19
N LEU A 323 29.36 35.41 -12.63
CA LEU A 323 28.21 35.26 -11.73
C LEU A 323 26.97 34.75 -12.47
N GLN A 324 26.69 35.25 -13.67
CA GLN A 324 25.61 34.75 -14.53
C GLN A 324 25.83 33.29 -14.92
N GLY A 325 27.07 32.92 -15.28
CA GLY A 325 27.44 31.54 -15.58
C GLY A 325 27.22 30.59 -14.40
N ARG A 326 27.61 31.01 -13.18
CA ARG A 326 27.31 30.27 -11.94
C ARG A 326 25.81 30.11 -11.70
N ALA A 327 25.04 31.17 -11.88
CA ALA A 327 23.58 31.12 -11.74
C ALA A 327 22.98 30.11 -12.73
N GLN A 328 23.41 30.14 -14.00
CA GLN A 328 22.98 29.18 -15.02
C GLN A 328 23.32 27.72 -14.66
N LEU A 329 24.50 27.47 -14.11
CA LEU A 329 24.90 26.13 -13.67
C LEU A 329 24.09 25.67 -12.45
N ALA A 330 23.82 26.56 -11.49
CA ALA A 330 23.02 26.27 -10.30
C ALA A 330 21.54 25.99 -10.62
N MET A 331 21.06 26.42 -11.79
CA MET A 331 19.74 26.08 -12.30
C MET A 331 19.65 24.67 -12.91
N ILE A 332 20.74 23.91 -12.96
CA ILE A 332 20.75 22.54 -13.49
C ILE A 332 20.30 21.54 -12.41
N PRO A 333 19.27 20.72 -12.69
CA PRO A 333 18.85 19.61 -11.84
C PRO A 333 20.00 18.71 -11.37
N GLY A 334 20.10 18.49 -10.05
CA GLY A 334 21.05 17.53 -9.46
C GLY A 334 22.46 18.06 -9.22
N LEU A 335 22.69 19.34 -9.44
CA LEU A 335 23.96 20.01 -9.20
C LEU A 335 23.95 20.61 -7.79
N LYS A 336 24.91 20.21 -6.95
CA LYS A 336 25.06 20.72 -5.57
C LYS A 336 26.03 21.91 -5.56
N GLU A 337 26.05 22.67 -4.47
CA GLU A 337 26.93 23.84 -4.33
C GLU A 337 28.44 23.49 -4.44
N LYS A 338 28.83 22.30 -3.96
CA LYS A 338 30.20 21.79 -4.07
C LYS A 338 30.56 21.44 -5.52
N ASP A 339 29.60 20.91 -6.27
CA ASP A 339 29.79 20.54 -7.68
C ASP A 339 30.05 21.79 -8.54
N LEU A 340 29.45 22.94 -8.19
CA LEU A 340 29.75 24.22 -8.84
C LEU A 340 31.23 24.61 -8.70
N VAL A 341 31.84 24.38 -7.53
CA VAL A 341 33.29 24.63 -7.33
C VAL A 341 34.11 23.72 -8.23
N LEU A 342 33.76 22.44 -8.27
CA LEU A 342 34.48 21.45 -9.09
C LEU A 342 34.38 21.78 -10.57
N LEU A 343 33.22 22.25 -11.05
CA LEU A 343 33.03 22.70 -12.43
C LEU A 343 33.84 23.95 -12.74
N GLU A 344 33.87 24.93 -11.83
CA GLU A 344 34.69 26.14 -12.00
C GLU A 344 36.19 25.83 -12.04
N GLU A 345 36.68 24.96 -11.15
CA GLU A 345 38.07 24.49 -11.16
C GLU A 345 38.37 23.63 -12.39
N ALA A 346 37.34 22.99 -12.97
CA ALA A 346 37.39 22.32 -14.25
C ALA A 346 37.24 23.27 -15.45
N GLU A 347 37.24 24.59 -15.24
CA GLU A 347 37.11 25.63 -16.27
C GLU A 347 35.79 25.57 -17.05
N VAL A 348 34.72 25.07 -16.42
CA VAL A 348 33.36 25.08 -16.95
C VAL A 348 32.57 26.14 -16.20
N MET A 349 32.34 27.28 -16.85
CA MET A 349 31.84 28.50 -16.22
C MET A 349 30.34 28.74 -16.42
N ASN A 350 29.75 28.16 -17.46
CA ASN A 350 28.34 28.37 -17.81
C ASN A 350 27.67 27.10 -18.37
N ARG A 351 26.34 27.15 -18.49
CA ARG A 351 25.53 26.02 -18.95
C ARG A 351 25.88 25.56 -20.36
N LYS A 352 26.23 26.49 -21.26
CA LYS A 352 26.58 26.19 -22.66
C LYS A 352 27.90 25.42 -22.75
N GLU A 353 28.91 25.84 -22.00
CA GLU A 353 30.18 25.14 -21.90
C GLU A 353 29.98 23.72 -21.37
N LEU A 354 29.20 23.56 -20.28
CA LEU A 354 28.87 22.25 -19.73
C LEU A 354 28.17 21.35 -20.74
N ALA A 355 27.18 21.88 -21.46
CA ALA A 355 26.45 21.15 -22.50
C ALA A 355 27.36 20.66 -23.65
N SER A 356 28.49 21.31 -23.87
CA SER A 356 29.44 20.96 -24.94
C SER A 356 30.51 19.93 -24.53
N GLN A 357 30.64 19.62 -23.24
CA GLN A 357 31.67 18.71 -22.73
C GLN A 357 31.39 17.23 -23.10
N ASP A 358 32.46 16.44 -23.22
CA ASP A 358 32.38 14.98 -23.20
C ASP A 358 32.24 14.48 -21.74
N PRO A 359 31.24 13.64 -21.43
CA PRO A 359 31.02 13.16 -20.05
C PRO A 359 32.20 12.39 -19.45
N ILE A 360 32.96 11.64 -20.26
CA ILE A 360 34.07 10.83 -19.77
C ILE A 360 35.28 11.73 -19.48
N GLU A 361 35.57 12.68 -20.36
CA GLU A 361 36.67 13.63 -20.16
C GLU A 361 36.41 14.56 -18.98
N LEU A 362 35.21 15.16 -18.90
CA LEU A 362 34.83 16.01 -17.78
C LEU A 362 34.81 15.23 -16.46
N GLY A 363 34.24 14.02 -16.47
CA GLY A 363 34.21 13.16 -15.29
C GLY A 363 35.61 12.81 -14.77
N LYS A 364 36.59 12.59 -15.66
CA LYS A 364 37.99 12.40 -15.27
C LYS A 364 38.61 13.66 -14.67
N LYS A 365 38.38 14.84 -15.27
CA LYS A 365 38.91 16.13 -14.78
C LYS A 365 38.36 16.45 -13.39
N ILE A 366 37.04 16.37 -13.22
CA ILE A 366 36.34 16.59 -11.94
C ILE A 366 36.83 15.61 -10.87
N ASN A 367 36.94 14.32 -11.18
CA ASN A 367 37.44 13.33 -10.21
C ASN A 367 38.89 13.58 -9.78
N GLY A 368 39.74 14.06 -10.69
CA GLY A 368 41.11 14.46 -10.35
C GLY A 368 41.12 15.60 -9.33
N ILE A 369 40.33 16.65 -9.58
CA ILE A 369 40.17 17.80 -8.68
C ILE A 369 39.57 17.38 -7.33
N ALA A 370 38.48 16.62 -7.36
CA ALA A 370 37.77 16.16 -6.17
C ALA A 370 38.67 15.31 -5.25
N ARG A 371 39.55 14.48 -5.82
CA ARG A 371 40.53 13.71 -5.03
C ARG A 371 41.55 14.59 -4.31
N ILE A 372 42.00 15.67 -4.95
CA ILE A 372 42.89 16.66 -4.31
C ILE A 372 42.14 17.33 -3.16
N GLN A 373 40.91 17.79 -3.39
CA GLN A 373 40.09 18.42 -2.35
C GLN A 373 39.74 17.47 -1.19
N PHE A 374 39.54 16.18 -1.48
CA PHE A 374 39.35 15.13 -0.47
C PHE A 374 40.59 14.93 0.40
N GLN A 375 41.79 14.90 -0.21
CA GLN A 375 43.06 14.83 0.53
C GLN A 375 43.28 16.07 1.42
N GLU A 376 42.82 17.24 0.96
CA GLU A 376 42.81 18.49 1.73
C GLU A 376 41.68 18.57 2.77
N LYS A 377 40.81 17.55 2.87
CA LYS A 377 39.63 17.48 3.76
C LYS A 377 38.60 18.60 3.51
N LYS A 378 38.54 19.14 2.29
CA LYS A 378 37.54 20.14 1.89
C LYS A 378 36.19 19.50 1.53
N ILE A 379 36.23 18.28 0.98
CA ILE A 379 35.04 17.47 0.64
C ILE A 379 35.18 16.05 1.22
N SER A 380 34.07 15.36 1.39
CA SER A 380 34.03 13.94 1.80
C SER A 380 33.97 13.00 0.59
N GLU A 381 34.28 11.71 0.78
CA GLU A 381 34.30 10.72 -0.31
C GLU A 381 32.93 10.55 -0.97
N ALA A 382 31.85 10.64 -0.20
CA ALA A 382 30.47 10.58 -0.69
C ALA A 382 30.05 11.80 -1.53
N GLU A 383 30.86 12.86 -1.54
CA GLU A 383 30.62 14.08 -2.32
C GLU A 383 31.41 14.11 -3.62
N ILE A 384 32.19 13.06 -3.91
CA ILE A 384 32.90 12.93 -5.19
C ILE A 384 31.86 12.55 -6.26
N PRO A 385 31.66 13.37 -7.30
CA PRO A 385 30.64 13.10 -8.31
C PRO A 385 30.95 11.82 -9.10
N THR A 386 29.92 11.00 -9.27
CA THR A 386 29.96 9.83 -10.14
C THR A 386 29.91 10.22 -11.61
N ILE A 387 30.36 9.35 -12.50
CA ILE A 387 30.32 9.63 -13.95
C ILE A 387 28.86 9.72 -14.47
N GLU A 388 27.96 8.99 -13.83
CA GLU A 388 26.52 9.02 -14.09
C GLU A 388 25.90 10.37 -13.71
N GLU A 389 26.30 10.96 -12.58
CA GLU A 389 25.89 12.31 -12.18
C GLU A 389 26.40 13.35 -13.19
N VAL A 390 27.68 13.29 -13.57
CA VAL A 390 28.26 14.20 -14.58
C VAL A 390 27.53 14.08 -15.93
N TYR A 391 27.23 12.85 -16.36
CA TYR A 391 26.43 12.62 -17.56
C TYR A 391 25.03 13.23 -17.44
N ALA A 392 24.38 13.09 -16.29
CA ALA A 392 23.06 13.67 -16.04
C ALA A 392 23.09 15.21 -16.09
N TRP A 393 24.12 15.85 -15.52
CA TRP A 393 24.30 17.30 -15.58
C TRP A 393 24.47 17.80 -17.02
N ILE A 394 25.31 17.16 -17.83
CA ILE A 394 25.51 17.52 -19.24
C ILE A 394 24.21 17.33 -20.03
N LYS A 395 23.47 16.23 -19.77
CA LYS A 395 22.19 15.98 -20.42
C LYS A 395 21.15 17.04 -20.06
N ALA A 396 21.07 17.42 -18.79
CA ALA A 396 20.16 18.48 -18.32
C ALA A 396 20.59 19.87 -18.82
N ALA A 397 21.90 20.10 -19.00
CA ALA A 397 22.41 21.35 -19.59
C ALA A 397 21.96 21.52 -21.06
N LYS A 398 21.80 20.42 -21.81
CA LYS A 398 21.35 20.40 -23.21
C LYS A 398 19.84 20.58 -23.42
N ALA A 399 19.03 20.26 -22.39
CA ALA A 399 17.58 20.33 -22.43
C ALA A 399 17.09 21.78 -22.39
#